data_AF-A0A3E0N1G6-F1
#
_entry.id   AF-A0A3E0N1G6-F1
#
_cell.length_a   1.000
_cell.length_b   1.000
_cell.length_c   1.000
_cell.angle_alpha   90.00
_cell.angle_beta   90.00
_cell.angle_gamma   90.00
#
_symmetry.space_group_name_H-M   'P 1'
#
loop_
_entity.id
_entity.type
_entity.pdbx_description
1 polymer ?
#
loop_
_entity_poly.entity_id
_entity_poly.type
_entity_poly.pdbx_seq_one_letter_code
_entity_poly.pdbx_strand_id
1 'polypeptide(L)'
;MSWKRSCKPPRSTRLTRAIVVTPIQELEPPPTVHRAARAMELARIWIVDGNQHVRLSANMWDDPGAWGIMLVDLAKHVANAYEERGRDRQEVLERILSAFAAELESATDDPSPLN
;
A
#
# COMPACT_ATOMS: atom_id res chain seq x y z
N MET A 1 -33.82 -68.58 3.40
CA MET A 1 -33.36 -67.45 4.24
C MET A 1 -31.95 -67.07 3.82
N SER A 2 -31.75 -65.91 3.20
CA SER A 2 -30.42 -65.26 3.06
C SER A 2 -30.65 -63.80 2.68
N TRP A 3 -30.32 -62.89 3.58
CA TRP A 3 -30.58 -61.45 3.47
C TRP A 3 -29.31 -60.74 3.02
N LYS A 4 -29.38 -59.97 1.92
CA LYS A 4 -28.24 -59.19 1.39
C LYS A 4 -28.05 -57.92 2.22
N ARG A 5 -26.87 -57.74 2.83
CA ARG A 5 -26.47 -56.46 3.42
C ARG A 5 -25.87 -55.57 2.33
N SER A 6 -26.63 -54.56 1.90
CA SER A 6 -26.16 -53.47 1.05
C SER A 6 -25.62 -52.35 1.93
N CYS A 7 -24.30 -52.24 2.08
CA CYS A 7 -23.66 -51.06 2.65
C CYS A 7 -23.41 -50.03 1.53
N LYS A 8 -24.18 -48.94 1.51
CA LYS A 8 -23.79 -47.73 0.77
C LYS A 8 -22.88 -46.89 1.68
N PRO A 9 -21.74 -46.36 1.19
CA PRO A 9 -20.92 -45.46 1.97
C PRO A 9 -21.65 -44.10 2.12
N PRO A 10 -21.41 -43.35 3.22
CA PRO A 10 -21.95 -42.01 3.36
C PRO A 10 -21.27 -41.07 2.36
N ARG A 11 -22.06 -40.38 1.53
CA ARG A 11 -21.59 -39.25 0.73
C ARG A 11 -21.30 -38.08 1.66
N SER A 12 -20.06 -37.95 2.11
CA SER A 12 -19.59 -36.73 2.74
C SER A 12 -19.19 -35.73 1.66
N THR A 13 -20.16 -34.97 1.15
CA THR A 13 -19.84 -33.80 0.34
C THR A 13 -19.48 -32.66 1.29
N ARG A 14 -18.21 -32.60 1.69
CA ARG A 14 -17.68 -31.42 2.39
C ARG A 14 -17.56 -30.31 1.35
N LEU A 15 -18.56 -29.42 1.30
CA LEU A 15 -18.49 -28.20 0.50
C LEU A 15 -17.45 -27.28 1.14
N THR A 16 -16.21 -27.35 0.67
CA THR A 16 -15.18 -26.37 1.02
C THR A 16 -15.61 -25.04 0.42
N ARG A 17 -16.07 -24.11 1.26
CA ARG A 17 -16.32 -22.72 0.85
C ARG A 17 -15.02 -22.18 0.26
N ALA A 18 -15.03 -21.83 -1.02
CA ALA A 18 -13.90 -21.17 -1.65
C ALA A 18 -13.66 -19.85 -0.90
N ILE A 19 -12.45 -19.66 -0.38
CA ILE A 19 -12.01 -18.38 0.15
C ILE A 19 -11.86 -17.46 -1.06
N VAL A 20 -12.73 -16.45 -1.18
CA VAL A 20 -12.56 -15.41 -2.18
C VAL A 20 -11.48 -14.48 -1.65
N VAL A 21 -10.25 -14.66 -2.15
CA VAL A 21 -9.16 -13.71 -1.91
C VAL A 21 -9.35 -12.57 -2.89
N THR A 22 -9.68 -11.38 -2.39
CA THR A 22 -9.64 -10.18 -3.22
C THR A 22 -8.18 -9.87 -3.52
N PRO A 23 -7.76 -9.82 -4.80
CA PRO A 23 -6.38 -9.46 -5.12
C PRO A 23 -6.12 -8.02 -4.69
N ILE A 24 -4.93 -7.78 -4.15
CA ILE A 24 -4.47 -6.41 -3.86
C ILE A 24 -4.35 -5.62 -5.17
N GLN A 25 -4.78 -4.37 -5.17
CA GLN A 25 -4.60 -3.47 -6.31
C GLN A 25 -3.20 -2.86 -6.24
N GLU A 26 -2.27 -3.41 -7.02
CA GLU A 26 -0.91 -2.90 -7.12
C GLU A 26 -0.81 -1.83 -8.23
N LEU A 27 0.09 -0.86 -8.05
CA LEU A 27 0.43 0.11 -9.10
C LEU A 27 1.55 -0.47 -9.97
N GLU A 28 1.35 -0.42 -11.28
CA GLU A 28 2.40 -0.80 -12.23
C GLU A 28 3.54 0.23 -12.21
N PRO A 29 4.81 -0.22 -12.24
CA PRO A 29 5.94 0.69 -12.37
C PRO A 29 5.80 1.54 -13.65
N PRO A 30 6.16 2.83 -13.60
CA PRO A 30 6.09 3.66 -14.79
C PRO A 30 7.09 3.13 -15.85
N PRO A 31 6.81 3.31 -17.16
CA PRO A 31 7.67 2.76 -18.21
C PRO A 31 9.14 3.20 -18.16
N THR A 32 9.43 4.33 -17.51
CA THR A 32 10.78 4.85 -17.27
C THR A 32 11.62 3.92 -16.39
N VAL A 33 11.00 3.23 -15.42
CA VAL A 33 11.68 2.27 -14.53
C VAL A 33 12.24 1.09 -15.31
N HIS A 34 11.45 0.53 -16.25
CA HIS A 34 11.87 -0.62 -17.05
C HIS A 34 13.01 -0.32 -18.03
N ARG A 35 13.19 0.94 -18.41
CA ARG A 35 14.24 1.37 -19.35
C ARG A 35 15.51 1.87 -18.65
N ALA A 36 15.48 2.00 -17.34
CA ALA A 36 16.60 2.56 -16.60
C ALA A 36 17.75 1.54 -16.50
N ALA A 37 18.99 2.02 -16.66
CA ALA A 37 20.17 1.19 -16.41
C ALA A 37 20.26 0.75 -14.93
N ARG A 38 19.71 1.55 -14.02
CA ARG A 38 19.55 1.25 -12.60
C ARG A 38 18.21 1.83 -12.13
N ALA A 39 17.38 0.99 -11.51
CA ALA A 39 16.17 1.40 -10.82
C ALA A 39 16.00 0.55 -9.56
N MET A 40 15.39 1.14 -8.54
CA MET A 40 15.05 0.44 -7.29
C MET A 40 13.75 1.00 -6.73
N GLU A 41 12.91 0.13 -6.20
CA GLU A 41 11.70 0.52 -5.48
C GLU A 41 12.06 0.96 -4.05
N LEU A 42 11.59 2.15 -3.67
CA LEU A 42 11.89 2.77 -2.38
C LEU A 42 10.87 2.40 -1.29
N ALA A 43 9.59 2.39 -1.65
CA ALA A 43 8.50 2.16 -0.72
C ALA A 43 7.29 1.57 -1.44
N ARG A 44 6.50 0.78 -0.71
CA ARG A 44 5.14 0.40 -1.08
C ARG A 44 4.20 0.75 0.05
N ILE A 45 3.10 1.41 -0.28
CA ILE A 45 2.10 1.90 0.67
C ILE A 45 0.74 1.38 0.21
N TRP A 46 -0.01 0.78 1.13
CA TRP A 46 -1.36 0.29 0.88
C TRP A 46 -2.32 0.80 1.96
N ILE A 47 -3.60 0.83 1.60
CA ILE A 47 -4.70 0.94 2.56
C ILE A 47 -5.30 -0.45 2.73
N VAL A 48 -5.23 -0.99 3.94
CA VAL A 48 -5.80 -2.30 4.33
C VAL A 48 -6.80 -2.04 5.45
N ASP A 49 -8.07 -2.36 5.20
CA ASP A 49 -9.17 -2.15 6.15
C ASP A 49 -9.20 -0.73 6.76
N GLY A 50 -8.90 0.28 5.95
CA GLY A 50 -8.87 1.69 6.35
C GLY A 50 -7.55 2.16 7.00
N ASN A 51 -6.61 1.26 7.24
CA ASN A 51 -5.32 1.56 7.86
C ASN A 51 -4.19 1.58 6.83
N GLN A 52 -3.17 2.40 7.08
CA GLN A 52 -2.00 2.46 6.22
C GLN A 52 -1.02 1.32 6.58
N HIS A 53 -0.58 0.59 5.57
CA HIS A 53 0.51 -0.39 5.67
C HIS A 53 1.67 0.05 4.78
N VAL A 54 2.89 0.01 5.31
CA VAL A 54 4.09 0.48 4.61
C VAL A 54 5.18 -0.57 4.61
N ARG A 55 5.83 -0.78 3.45
CA ARG A 55 7.11 -1.47 3.33
C ARG A 55 8.15 -0.49 2.79
N LEU A 56 9.32 -0.42 3.43
CA LEU A 56 10.41 0.49 3.07
C LEU A 56 11.69 -0.28 2.73
N SER A 57 12.39 0.17 1.70
CA SER A 57 13.77 -0.25 1.39
C SER A 57 14.75 0.53 2.27
N ALA A 58 14.79 0.21 3.57
CA ALA A 58 15.41 1.04 4.62
C ALA A 58 16.93 1.25 4.51
N ASN A 59 17.65 0.46 3.72
CA ASN A 59 19.12 0.52 3.62
C ASN A 59 19.61 1.34 2.40
N MET A 60 18.82 2.32 1.94
CA MET A 60 19.16 3.09 0.72
C MET A 60 20.06 4.30 0.99
N TRP A 61 19.84 5.01 2.09
CA TRP A 61 20.56 6.24 2.42
C TRP A 61 21.09 6.20 3.85
N ASP A 62 22.36 6.56 4.00
CA ASP A 62 23.00 6.70 5.30
C ASP A 62 22.59 8.00 6.01
N ASP A 63 22.25 9.04 5.25
CA ASP A 63 21.78 10.33 5.76
C ASP A 63 20.24 10.35 5.91
N PRO A 64 19.70 10.47 7.14
CA PRO A 64 18.26 10.63 7.36
C PRO A 64 17.66 11.85 6.63
N GLY A 65 18.45 12.89 6.37
CA GLY A 65 18.01 14.08 5.63
C GLY A 65 17.53 13.75 4.21
N ALA A 66 18.08 12.71 3.59
CA ALA A 66 17.65 12.25 2.27
C ALA A 66 16.18 11.77 2.26
N TRP A 67 15.72 11.16 3.35
CA TRP A 67 14.31 10.78 3.50
C TRP A 67 13.41 12.02 3.59
N GLY A 68 13.86 13.08 4.27
CA GLY A 68 13.14 14.36 4.31
C GLY A 68 12.95 14.98 2.93
N ILE A 69 14.01 14.97 2.09
CA ILE A 69 13.93 15.44 0.70
C ILE A 69 12.94 14.59 -0.10
N MET A 70 13.01 13.26 0.04
CA MET A 70 12.10 12.34 -0.65
C MET A 70 10.62 12.62 -0.28
N LEU A 71 10.31 12.87 0.99
CA LEU A 71 8.95 13.20 1.43
C LEU A 71 8.43 14.49 0.79
N VAL A 72 9.28 15.51 0.67
CA VAL A 72 8.93 16.76 -0.02
C VAL A 72 8.66 16.51 -1.51
N ASP A 73 9.45 15.67 -2.16
CA ASP A 73 9.22 15.34 -3.58
C ASP A 73 7.94 14.53 -3.78
N LEU A 74 7.61 13.64 -2.85
CA LEU A 74 6.33 12.94 -2.82
C LEU A 74 5.16 13.93 -2.70
N ALA A 75 5.24 14.91 -1.79
CA ALA A 75 4.21 15.95 -1.64
C ALA A 75 4.00 16.76 -2.93
N LYS A 76 5.08 17.09 -3.65
CA LYS A 76 4.99 17.74 -4.96
C LYS A 76 4.31 16.85 -6.01
N HIS A 77 4.57 15.54 -6.02
CA HIS A 77 3.92 14.62 -6.95
C HIS A 77 2.42 14.51 -6.68
N VAL A 78 2.01 14.50 -5.40
CA VAL A 78 0.59 14.57 -5.03
C VAL A 78 -0.02 15.88 -5.54
N ALA A 79 0.64 17.01 -5.33
CA ALA A 79 0.15 18.30 -5.83
C ALA A 79 -0.04 18.29 -7.37
N ASN A 80 0.91 17.74 -8.12
CA ASN A 80 0.77 17.58 -9.58
C ASN A 80 -0.44 16.71 -9.95
N ALA A 81 -0.70 15.61 -9.22
CA ALA A 81 -1.87 14.77 -9.47
C ALA A 81 -3.21 15.47 -9.20
N TYR A 82 -3.25 16.45 -8.29
CA TYR A 82 -4.42 17.30 -8.08
C TYR A 82 -4.54 18.41 -9.14
N GLU A 83 -3.42 18.93 -9.62
CA GLU A 83 -3.37 19.89 -10.73
C GLU A 83 -3.96 19.30 -12.02
N GLU A 84 -3.63 18.03 -12.32
CA GLU A 84 -4.24 17.27 -13.42
C GLU A 84 -5.77 17.14 -13.30
N ARG A 85 -6.32 17.33 -12.10
CA ARG A 85 -7.76 17.33 -11.79
C ARG A 85 -8.36 18.74 -11.68
N GLY A 86 -7.61 19.77 -12.09
CA GLY A 86 -8.06 21.16 -12.15
C GLY A 86 -7.94 21.94 -10.85
N ARG A 87 -7.12 21.48 -9.89
CA ARG A 87 -6.86 22.22 -8.64
C ARG A 87 -5.60 23.06 -8.77
N ASP A 88 -5.51 24.16 -8.01
CA ASP A 88 -4.28 24.93 -7.96
C ASP A 88 -3.18 24.12 -7.24
N ARG A 89 -2.06 23.91 -7.93
CA ARG A 89 -0.95 23.08 -7.44
C ARG A 89 -0.30 23.69 -6.19
N GLN A 90 -0.18 25.01 -6.14
CA GLN A 90 0.48 25.69 -5.03
C GLN A 90 -0.38 25.62 -3.78
N GLU A 91 -1.68 25.92 -3.89
CA GLU A 91 -2.64 25.80 -2.78
C GLU A 91 -2.68 24.36 -2.24
N VAL A 92 -2.63 23.35 -3.11
CA VAL A 92 -2.59 21.94 -2.69
C VAL A 92 -1.30 21.63 -1.93
N LEU A 93 -0.15 22.04 -2.46
CA LEU A 93 1.14 21.79 -1.80
C LEU A 93 1.21 22.49 -0.44
N GLU A 94 0.79 23.75 -0.35
CA GLU A 94 0.71 24.51 0.90
C GLU A 94 -0.19 23.80 1.92
N ARG A 95 -1.35 23.29 1.48
CA ARG A 95 -2.27 22.56 2.36
C ARG A 95 -1.65 21.27 2.89
N ILE A 96 -0.92 20.53 2.06
CA ILE A 96 -0.21 19.30 2.46
C ILE A 96 0.86 19.62 3.51
N LEU A 97 1.73 20.61 3.24
CA LEU A 97 2.82 20.98 4.14
C LEU A 97 2.31 21.53 5.46
N SER A 98 1.22 22.30 5.45
CA SER A 98 0.56 22.80 6.66
C SER A 98 -0.01 21.66 7.51
N ALA A 99 -0.65 20.65 6.89
CA ALA A 99 -1.12 19.48 7.61
C ALA A 99 0.03 18.66 8.21
N PHE A 100 1.09 18.47 7.43
CA PHE A 100 2.28 17.74 7.87
C PHE A 100 2.96 18.41 9.08
N ALA A 101 3.16 19.73 9.03
CA ALA A 101 3.73 20.48 10.15
C ALA A 101 2.85 20.39 11.40
N ALA A 102 1.53 20.51 11.26
CA ALA A 102 0.60 20.39 12.37
C ALA A 102 0.63 19.00 13.02
N GLU A 103 0.73 17.93 12.24
CA GLU A 103 0.86 16.56 12.77
C GLU A 103 2.17 16.35 13.53
N LEU A 104 3.29 16.91 13.03
CA LEU A 104 4.57 16.84 13.74
C LEU A 104 4.55 17.56 15.10
N GLU A 105 3.78 18.64 15.22
CA GLU A 105 3.63 19.40 16.47
C GLU A 105 2.66 18.75 17.47
N SER A 106 1.71 17.95 16.98
CA SER A 106 0.65 17.32 17.75
C SER A 106 0.52 15.84 17.39
N ALA A 107 1.59 15.06 17.51
CA ALA A 107 1.63 13.65 17.14
C ALA A 107 0.43 12.87 17.73
N THR A 108 -0.56 12.56 16.88
CA THR A 108 -1.80 11.92 17.33
C THR A 108 -1.76 10.39 17.22
N ASP A 109 -0.76 9.82 16.53
CA ASP A 109 -0.58 8.38 16.34
C ASP A 109 0.90 7.92 16.42
N ASP A 110 1.14 6.77 17.05
CA ASP A 110 2.42 6.04 16.96
C ASP A 110 2.38 5.10 15.74
N PRO A 111 3.40 5.10 14.86
CA PRO A 111 3.44 4.16 13.74
C PRO A 111 3.50 2.73 14.28
N SER A 112 2.50 1.91 13.92
CA SER A 112 2.45 0.49 14.31
C SER A 112 3.75 -0.24 13.90
N PRO A 113 4.35 -1.04 14.79
CA PRO A 113 5.61 -1.71 14.50
C PRO A 113 5.48 -2.63 13.29
N LEU A 114 6.39 -2.47 12.33
CA LEU A 114 6.48 -3.27 11.11
C LEU A 114 6.62 -4.75 11.48
N ASN A 115 5.61 -5.57 11.17
CA ASN A 115 5.68 -7.04 11.16
C ASN A 115 6.11 -7.52 9.77
#